data_AF-A0A9P5QE92-F1
#
_entry.id   AF-A0A9P5QE92-F1
#
_cell.length_a   1.000
_cell.length_b   1.000
_cell.length_c   1.000
_cell.angle_alpha   90.00
_cell.angle_beta   90.00
_cell.angle_gamma   90.00
#
_symmetry.space_group_name_H-M   'P 1'
#
loop_
_entity.id
_entity.type
_entity.pdbx_description
1 polymer ?
#
loop_
_entity_poly.entity_id
_entity_poly.type
_entity_poly.pdbx_seq_one_letter_code
_entity_poly.pdbx_strand_id
1 'polypeptide(L)'
;AANGDGAAMSEVFDKIASNIVQCGLKVVPEKESMVHLRARCTQRGKAAKEMDGILSLYGPEERSLPILGNQDLNQYLETLAQLLAPYMSKANKSVVTFIGKEFSTLAV
;
A
#
# COMPACT_ATOMS: atom_id res chain seq x y z
N ALA A 1 -16.24 0.08 -8.30
CA ALA A 1 -14.90 -0.53 -8.43
C ALA A 1 -13.91 0.31 -7.64
N ALA A 2 -13.48 -0.15 -6.46
CA ALA A 2 -12.61 0.63 -5.56
C ALA A 2 -11.78 -0.23 -4.57
N ASN A 3 -11.88 -1.56 -4.56
CA ASN A 3 -11.19 -2.39 -3.56
C ASN A 3 -9.73 -2.73 -3.93
N GLY A 4 -9.38 -2.68 -5.22
CA GLY A 4 -8.04 -3.06 -5.70
C GLY A 4 -6.95 -2.08 -5.25
N ASP A 5 -7.19 -0.78 -5.42
CA ASP A 5 -6.21 0.27 -5.08
C ASP A 5 -5.90 0.29 -3.58
N GLY A 6 -6.93 0.31 -2.72
CA GLY A 6 -6.74 0.30 -1.27
C GLY A 6 -5.98 -0.94 -0.79
N ALA A 7 -6.32 -2.12 -1.31
CA ALA A 7 -5.64 -3.36 -0.95
C ALA A 7 -4.18 -3.38 -1.42
N ALA A 8 -3.91 -2.93 -2.65
CA ALA A 8 -2.55 -2.86 -3.18
C ALA A 8 -1.67 -1.89 -2.37
N MET A 9 -2.19 -0.70 -2.05
CA MET A 9 -1.47 0.29 -1.25
C MET A 9 -1.21 -0.23 0.18
N SER A 10 -2.20 -0.80 0.85
CA SER A 10 -2.00 -1.40 2.18
C SER A 10 -0.91 -2.47 2.17
N GLU A 11 -0.85 -3.29 1.12
CA GLU A 11 0.12 -4.37 1.00
C GLU A 11 1.53 -3.88 0.67
N VAL A 12 1.67 -2.75 -0.03
CA VAL A 12 2.98 -2.06 -0.16
C VAL A 12 3.50 -1.68 1.23
N PHE A 13 2.65 -1.02 2.05
CA PHE A 13 3.05 -0.60 3.39
C PHE A 13 3.31 -1.78 4.32
N ASP A 14 2.47 -2.82 4.26
CA ASP A 14 2.67 -4.02 5.05
C ASP A 14 3.97 -4.74 4.69
N LYS A 15 4.27 -4.93 3.39
CA LYS A 15 5.55 -5.52 2.95
C LYS A 15 6.74 -4.70 3.42
N ILE A 16 6.68 -3.38 3.29
CA ILE A 16 7.77 -2.51 3.74
C ILE A 16 7.92 -2.59 5.26
N ALA A 17 6.84 -2.44 6.02
CA ALA A 17 6.86 -2.43 7.48
C ALA A 17 7.25 -3.79 8.08
N SER A 18 6.61 -4.87 7.62
CA SER A 18 6.89 -6.24 8.07
C SER A 18 8.33 -6.65 7.81
N ASN A 19 8.86 -6.30 6.62
CA ASN A 19 10.26 -6.58 6.33
C ASN A 19 11.20 -5.71 7.18
N ILE A 20 10.90 -4.41 7.41
CA ILE A 20 11.71 -3.52 8.28
C ILE A 20 11.78 -4.08 9.71
N VAL A 21 10.66 -4.57 10.24
CA VAL A 21 10.61 -5.16 11.59
C VAL A 21 11.40 -6.47 11.68
N GLN A 22 11.35 -7.32 10.64
CA GLN A 22 11.99 -8.64 10.65
C GLN A 22 13.48 -8.60 10.28
N CYS A 23 13.88 -7.72 9.36
CA CYS A 23 15.21 -7.73 8.73
C CYS A 23 16.03 -6.45 8.97
N GLY A 24 15.49 -5.46 9.69
CA GLY A 24 16.15 -4.20 9.98
C GLY A 24 16.39 -3.32 8.75
N LEU A 25 17.52 -2.62 8.68
CA LEU A 25 17.83 -1.63 7.63
C LEU A 25 18.13 -2.24 6.25
N LYS A 26 18.17 -3.58 6.12
CA LYS A 26 18.53 -4.29 4.87
C LYS A 26 17.35 -4.52 3.93
N VAL A 27 16.25 -3.81 4.14
CA VAL A 27 14.98 -4.09 3.47
C VAL A 27 14.88 -3.29 2.20
N VAL A 28 14.50 -4.01 1.15
CA VAL A 28 14.60 -3.58 -0.23
C VAL A 28 13.33 -4.09 -0.92
N PRO A 29 12.40 -3.22 -1.39
CA PRO A 29 11.20 -3.69 -2.06
C PRO A 29 11.61 -4.35 -3.37
N GLU A 30 11.20 -5.59 -3.59
CA GLU A 30 11.51 -6.31 -4.81
C GLU A 30 10.65 -5.82 -5.97
N LYS A 31 11.28 -5.63 -7.14
CA LYS A 31 10.63 -5.14 -8.35
C LYS A 31 9.41 -5.97 -8.75
N GLU A 32 9.54 -7.29 -8.71
CA GLU A 32 8.46 -8.22 -9.08
C GLU A 32 7.23 -8.07 -8.18
N SER A 33 7.44 -7.95 -6.86
CA SER A 33 6.37 -7.68 -5.91
C SER A 33 5.65 -6.36 -6.24
N MET A 34 6.41 -5.31 -6.57
CA MET A 34 5.83 -4.01 -6.92
C MET A 34 5.06 -4.07 -8.25
N VAL A 35 5.51 -4.86 -9.23
CA VAL A 35 4.78 -5.10 -10.49
C VAL A 35 3.44 -5.79 -10.23
N HIS A 36 3.42 -6.82 -9.38
CA HIS A 36 2.18 -7.51 -9.02
C HIS A 36 1.20 -6.60 -8.29
N LEU A 37 1.68 -5.76 -7.38
CA LEU A 37 0.84 -4.78 -6.67
C LEU A 37 0.30 -3.72 -7.63
N ARG A 38 1.13 -3.25 -8.57
CA ARG A 38 0.71 -2.30 -9.60
C ARG A 38 -0.40 -2.85 -10.49
N ALA A 39 -0.37 -4.15 -10.83
CA ALA A 39 -1.39 -4.79 -11.64
C ALA A 39 -2.78 -4.81 -10.97
N ARG A 40 -2.83 -4.69 -9.65
CA ARG A 40 -4.08 -4.63 -8.86
C ARG A 40 -4.63 -3.22 -8.73
N CYS A 41 -3.84 -2.20 -9.08
CA CYS A 41 -4.32 -0.82 -9.12
C CYS A 41 -5.21 -0.58 -10.34
N THR A 42 -6.17 0.32 -10.19
CA THR A 42 -7.00 0.82 -11.30
C THR A 42 -6.10 1.46 -12.35
N GLN A 43 -6.16 1.03 -13.61
CA GLN A 43 -5.18 1.36 -14.67
C GLN A 43 -4.87 2.86 -14.87
N ARG A 44 -5.79 3.77 -14.48
CA ARG A 44 -5.61 5.23 -14.60
C ARG A 44 -5.78 5.98 -13.28
N GLY A 45 -5.79 5.27 -12.15
CA GLY A 45 -5.91 5.85 -10.82
C GLY A 45 -4.64 6.60 -10.40
N LYS A 46 -4.76 7.47 -9.38
CA LYS A 46 -3.59 8.14 -8.79
C LYS A 46 -2.61 7.12 -8.21
N ALA A 47 -3.10 6.10 -7.51
CA ALA A 47 -2.26 5.03 -6.96
C ALA A 47 -1.44 4.29 -8.04
N ALA A 48 -2.06 4.03 -9.19
CA ALA A 48 -1.38 3.45 -10.34
C ALA A 48 -0.21 4.32 -10.84
N LYS A 49 -0.40 5.64 -10.92
CA LYS A 49 0.67 6.58 -11.34
C LYS A 49 1.84 6.60 -10.36
N GLU A 50 1.56 6.65 -9.05
CA GLU A 50 2.62 6.64 -8.05
C GLU A 50 3.38 5.29 -8.07
N MET A 51 2.67 4.17 -8.26
CA MET A 51 3.28 2.85 -8.41
C MET A 51 4.12 2.73 -9.68
N ASP A 52 3.70 3.32 -10.81
CA ASP A 52 4.49 3.43 -12.03
C ASP A 52 5.76 4.28 -11.79
N GLY A 53 5.63 5.35 -11.00
CA GLY A 53 6.75 6.17 -10.51
C GLY A 53 7.78 5.33 -9.76
N ILE A 54 7.34 4.56 -8.76
CA ILE A 54 8.22 3.65 -8.00
C ILE A 54 8.88 2.62 -8.91
N LEU A 55 8.16 2.03 -9.86
CA LEU A 55 8.71 1.06 -10.81
C LEU A 55 9.78 1.67 -11.73
N SER A 56 9.68 2.97 -12.02
CA SER A 56 10.67 3.68 -12.84
C SER A 56 11.99 3.97 -12.11
N LEU A 57 11.97 3.93 -10.76
CA LEU A 57 13.19 4.07 -9.95
C LEU A 57 14.10 2.84 -10.04
N TYR A 58 13.57 1.67 -10.38
CA TYR A 58 14.39 0.48 -10.57
C TYR A 58 15.23 0.59 -11.83
N GLY A 59 16.54 0.43 -11.71
CA GLY A 59 17.42 0.25 -12.85
C GLY A 59 17.02 -0.95 -13.74
N PRO A 60 17.60 -1.06 -14.96
CA PRO A 60 17.32 -2.15 -15.89
C PRO A 60 17.59 -3.53 -15.27
N GLU A 61 18.68 -3.63 -14.52
CA GLU A 61 19.18 -4.87 -13.88
C GLU A 61 18.84 -4.95 -12.38
N GLU A 62 18.34 -3.86 -11.80
CA GLU A 62 18.09 -3.79 -10.35
C GLU A 62 16.80 -4.54 -9.98
N ARG A 63 16.93 -5.46 -9.04
CA ARG A 63 15.81 -6.23 -8.50
C ARG A 63 15.19 -5.58 -7.27
N SER A 64 15.85 -4.58 -6.69
CA SER A 64 15.51 -4.07 -5.37
C SER A 64 15.97 -2.61 -5.17
N LEU A 65 15.17 -1.79 -4.49
CA LEU A 65 15.51 -0.39 -4.15
C LEU A 65 15.81 -0.16 -2.67
N PRO A 66 16.91 0.52 -2.28
CA PRO A 66 17.11 0.90 -0.89
C PRO A 66 15.98 1.84 -0.43
N ILE A 67 15.39 1.57 0.74
CA ILE A 67 14.34 2.41 1.31
C ILE A 67 14.95 3.65 2.01
N LEU A 68 16.05 3.45 2.74
CA LEU A 68 16.72 4.53 3.46
C LEU A 68 17.53 5.40 2.52
N GLY A 69 17.39 6.71 2.66
CA GLY A 69 18.10 7.70 1.83
C GLY A 69 17.55 7.86 0.41
N ASN A 70 16.57 7.04 0.01
CA ASN A 70 15.92 7.18 -1.29
C ASN A 70 14.76 8.18 -1.22
N GLN A 71 15.08 9.45 -1.43
CA GLN A 71 14.12 10.55 -1.32
C GLN A 71 12.97 10.42 -2.32
N ASP A 72 13.25 9.98 -3.55
CA ASP A 72 12.23 9.82 -4.59
C ASP A 72 11.24 8.72 -4.22
N LEU A 73 11.74 7.57 -3.76
CA LEU A 73 10.89 6.48 -3.25
C LEU A 73 10.03 6.97 -2.08
N ASN A 74 10.62 7.70 -1.14
CA ASN A 74 9.89 8.23 0.02
C ASN A 74 8.77 9.20 -0.39
N GLN A 75 8.98 10.02 -1.41
CA GLN A 75 7.95 10.93 -1.93
C GLN A 75 6.75 10.17 -2.52
N TYR A 76 7.02 9.11 -3.28
CA TYR A 76 5.96 8.25 -3.81
C TYR A 76 5.22 7.51 -2.68
N LEU A 77 5.94 6.98 -1.70
CA LEU A 77 5.35 6.32 -0.54
C LEU A 77 4.50 7.29 0.29
N GLU A 78 4.95 8.52 0.53
CA GLU A 78 4.16 9.53 1.23
C GLU A 78 2.83 9.82 0.50
N THR A 79 2.89 9.95 -0.83
CA THR A 79 1.70 10.17 -1.66
C THR A 79 0.75 8.97 -1.60
N LEU A 80 1.27 7.74 -1.67
CA LEU A 80 0.47 6.53 -1.51
C LEU A 80 -0.18 6.44 -0.12
N ALA A 81 0.50 6.88 0.94
CA ALA A 81 -0.05 6.90 2.30
C ALA A 81 -1.26 7.84 2.40
N GLN A 82 -1.16 9.04 1.80
CA GLN A 82 -2.26 9.99 1.74
C GLN A 82 -3.45 9.44 0.94
N LEU A 83 -3.18 8.74 -0.17
CA LEU A 83 -4.21 8.07 -0.97
C LEU A 83 -4.88 6.90 -0.23
N LEU A 84 -4.18 6.26 0.70
CA LEU A 84 -4.68 5.14 1.49
C LEU A 84 -5.64 5.58 2.62
N ALA A 85 -5.42 6.76 3.21
CA ALA A 85 -6.22 7.29 4.32
C ALA A 85 -7.77 7.18 4.17
N PRO A 86 -8.38 7.53 3.02
CA PRO A 86 -9.83 7.38 2.84
C PRO A 86 -10.29 5.92 2.85
N TYR A 87 -9.45 4.98 2.39
CA TYR A 87 -9.78 3.55 2.41
C TYR A 87 -9.77 3.00 3.83
N MET A 88 -8.78 3.39 4.65
CA MET A 88 -8.76 3.03 6.08
C MET A 88 -9.98 3.58 6.82
N SER A 89 -10.32 4.85 6.57
CA SER A 89 -11.49 5.49 7.16
C SER A 89 -12.79 4.75 6.80
N LYS A 90 -12.93 4.30 5.55
CA LYS A 90 -14.08 3.53 5.09
C LYS A 90 -14.12 2.13 5.71
N ALA A 91 -12.98 1.44 5.78
CA ALA A 91 -12.86 0.13 6.40
C ALA A 91 -13.27 0.19 7.89
N ASN A 92 -12.74 1.16 8.63
CA ASN A 92 -13.06 1.37 10.04
C ASN A 92 -14.56 1.66 10.24
N LYS A 93 -15.17 2.53 9.42
CA LYS A 93 -16.62 2.79 9.46
C LYS A 93 -17.43 1.52 9.19
N SER A 94 -17.00 0.70 8.24
CA SER A 94 -17.67 -0.57 7.93
C SER A 94 -17.64 -1.53 9.10
N VAL A 95 -16.49 -1.66 9.77
CA VAL A 95 -16.32 -2.51 10.95
C VAL A 95 -17.19 -2.00 12.11
N VAL A 96 -17.16 -0.70 12.41
CA VAL A 96 -18.00 -0.09 13.45
C VAL A 96 -19.48 -0.33 13.17
N THR A 97 -19.91 -0.17 11.92
CA THR A 97 -21.31 -0.43 11.52
C THR A 97 -21.69 -1.89 11.73
N PHE A 98 -20.79 -2.82 11.37
CA PHE A 98 -21.01 -4.25 11.56
C PHE A 98 -21.11 -4.63 13.04
N ILE A 99 -20.15 -4.19 13.86
CA ILE A 99 -20.17 -4.38 15.32
C ILE A 99 -21.47 -3.81 15.90
N GLY A 100 -21.82 -2.57 15.55
CA GLY A 100 -23.05 -1.93 16.01
C GLY A 100 -24.31 -2.74 15.68
N LYS A 101 -24.38 -3.33 14.49
CA LYS A 101 -25.48 -4.23 14.11
C LYS A 101 -25.50 -5.48 14.96
N GLU A 102 -24.39 -6.21 15.06
CA GLU A 102 -24.31 -7.46 15.84
C GLU A 102 -24.74 -7.24 17.31
N PHE A 103 -24.23 -6.18 17.95
CA PHE A 103 -24.55 -5.90 19.36
C PHE A 103 -25.92 -5.25 19.57
N SER A 104 -26.50 -4.59 18.56
CA SER A 104 -27.90 -4.13 18.63
C SER A 104 -28.89 -5.28 18.45
N THR A 105 -28.48 -6.37 17.79
CA THR A 105 -29.32 -7.55 17.55
C THR A 105 -29.34 -8.48 18.76
N LEU A 106 -28.29 -8.44 19.60
CA LEU A 106 -28.19 -9.18 20.87
C LEU A 106 -28.92 -8.52 22.05
N ALA A 107 -29.46 -7.31 21.87
CA ALA A 107 -30.14 -6.53 22.91
C ALA A 107 -31.68 -6.66 22.89
N VAL A 108 -32.22 -7.61 22.11
CA VAL A 108 -33.63 -8.00 22.05
C VAL A 108 -33.78 -9.42 22.57
#